data_AF-A0A6I3T2R3-F1
#
_entry.id   AF-A0A6I3T2R3-F1
#
_cell.length_a   1.000
_cell.length_b   1.000
_cell.length_c   1.000
_cell.angle_alpha   90.00
_cell.angle_beta   90.00
_cell.angle_gamma   90.00
#
_symmetry.space_group_name_H-M   'P 1'
#
loop_
_entity.id
_entity.type
_entity.pdbx_description
1 polymer ?
#
loop_
_entity_poly.entity_id
_entity_poly.type
_entity_poly.pdbx_seq_one_letter_code
_entity_poly.pdbx_strand_id
1 'polypeptide(L)' 'MASSFNIDSTLDKTLEELKKHYGASSKAEILRKAIALLNVASRHENADGSLTLRQDGKNDTKIVLR' A
#
# COMPACT_ATOMS: atom_id res chain seq x y z
N MET A 1 25.84 -1.58 6.47
CA MET A 1 25.11 -2.72 7.07
C MET A 1 23.91 -3.00 6.18
N ALA A 2 23.81 -4.19 5.60
CA ALA A 2 22.61 -4.57 4.84
C ALA A 2 21.53 -5.00 5.84
N SER A 3 20.44 -4.25 5.93
CA SER A 3 19.24 -4.72 6.65
C SER A 3 18.62 -5.85 5.84
N SER A 4 18.48 -7.04 6.42
CA SER A 4 17.71 -8.12 5.79
C SER A 4 16.22 -7.80 5.91
N PHE A 5 15.53 -7.74 4.78
CA PHE A 5 14.08 -7.63 4.75
C PHE A 5 13.48 -9.03 4.85
N ASN A 6 13.05 -9.42 6.04
CA ASN A 6 12.42 -10.72 6.26
C ASN A 6 10.96 -10.64 5.82
N ILE A 7 10.62 -11.42 4.79
CA ILE A 7 9.26 -11.57 4.28
C ILE A 7 8.66 -12.81 4.94
N ASP A 8 7.67 -12.62 5.79
CA ASP A 8 6.88 -13.74 6.29
C ASP A 8 5.97 -14.33 5.19
N SER A 9 5.42 -15.51 5.44
CA SER A 9 4.61 -16.21 4.44
C SER A 9 3.30 -15.51 4.08
N THR A 10 2.79 -14.63 4.95
CA THR A 10 1.58 -13.86 4.70
C THR A 10 1.89 -12.70 3.77
N LEU A 11 2.94 -11.92 4.08
CA LEU A 11 3.42 -10.85 3.22
C LEU A 11 3.83 -11.39 1.85
N ASP A 12 4.45 -12.58 1.80
CA ASP A 12 4.85 -13.21 0.56
C ASP A 12 3.66 -13.47 -0.37
N LYS A 13 2.58 -14.03 0.19
CA LYS A 13 1.31 -14.29 -0.53
C LYS A 13 0.68 -12.99 -1.00
N THR A 14 0.58 -11.99 -0.14
CA THR A 14 0.03 -10.68 -0.49
C THR A 14 0.83 -10.05 -1.64
N LEU A 15 2.16 -10.12 -1.60
CA LEU A 15 3.00 -9.60 -2.69
C LEU A 15 2.80 -10.36 -4.00
N GLU A 16 2.61 -11.69 -3.96
CA GLU A 16 2.28 -12.48 -5.15
C GLU A 16 0.90 -12.15 -5.73
N GLU A 17 -0.11 -11.99 -4.88
CA GLU A 17 -1.47 -11.61 -5.30
C GLU A 17 -1.49 -10.23 -5.94
N LEU A 18 -0.85 -9.24 -5.30
CA LEU A 18 -0.72 -7.89 -5.85
C LEU A 18 0.11 -7.89 -7.14
N LYS A 19 1.18 -8.69 -7.21
CA LYS A 19 1.99 -8.83 -8.45
C LYS A 19 1.12 -9.30 -9.61
N LYS A 20 0.30 -10.33 -9.40
CA LYS A 20 -0.64 -10.85 -10.41
C LYS A 20 -1.71 -9.80 -10.76
N HIS A 21 -2.31 -9.17 -9.76
CA HIS A 21 -3.38 -8.18 -9.96
C HIS A 21 -2.91 -6.98 -10.78
N TYR A 22 -1.72 -6.44 -10.49
CA TYR A 22 -1.17 -5.27 -11.18
C TYR A 22 -0.30 -5.62 -12.39
N GLY A 23 -0.16 -6.90 -12.75
CA GLY A 23 0.69 -7.34 -13.86
C GLY A 23 2.17 -6.98 -13.69
N ALA A 24 2.66 -6.91 -12.45
CA ALA A 24 4.02 -6.50 -12.15
C ALA A 24 5.04 -7.60 -12.45
N SER A 25 6.25 -7.20 -12.82
CA SER A 25 7.34 -8.11 -13.17
C SER A 25 7.93 -8.84 -11.94
N SER A 26 7.83 -8.23 -10.75
CA SER A 26 8.46 -8.72 -9.52
C SER A 26 7.78 -8.21 -8.26
N LYS A 27 7.98 -8.91 -7.13
CA LYS A 27 7.56 -8.47 -5.79
C LYS A 27 8.20 -7.13 -5.39
N ALA A 28 9.45 -6.90 -5.82
CA ALA A 28 10.15 -5.64 -5.57
C ALA A 28 9.46 -4.45 -6.26
N GLU A 29 8.88 -4.66 -7.44
CA GLU A 29 8.09 -3.62 -8.11
C GLU A 29 6.82 -3.28 -7.31
N ILE A 30 6.14 -4.28 -6.76
CA ILE A 30 5.00 -4.08 -5.86
C ILE A 30 5.41 -3.31 -4.60
N LEU A 31 6.53 -3.67 -3.97
CA LEU A 31 7.05 -2.93 -2.82
C LEU A 31 7.32 -1.46 -3.14
N ARG A 32 7.92 -1.15 -4.31
CA ARG A 32 8.12 0.25 -4.74
C ARG A 32 6.80 1.00 -4.91
N LYS A 33 5.78 0.36 -5.50
CA LYS A 33 4.44 0.96 -5.64
C LYS A 33 3.78 1.20 -4.27
N ALA A 34 3.91 0.25 -3.35
CA ALA A 34 3.39 0.38 -1.98
C ALA A 34 4.06 1.55 -1.24
N ILE A 35 5.38 1.68 -1.33
CA ILE A 35 6.13 2.82 -0.75
C ILE A 35 5.67 4.15 -1.35
N ALA A 36 5.50 4.20 -2.68
CA ALA A 36 5.01 5.41 -3.35
C ALA A 36 3.60 5.80 -2.86
N LEU A 37 2.70 4.82 -2.70
CA LEU A 37 1.37 5.05 -2.14
C LEU A 37 1.45 5.59 -0.70
N LEU A 38 2.29 5.00 0.15
CA LEU A 38 2.47 5.47 1.53
C LEU A 38 3.03 6.89 1.61
N ASN A 39 3.93 7.28 0.69
CA ASN A 39 4.45 8.66 0.63
C ASN A 39 3.39 9.67 0.14
N VAL A 40 2.40 9.24 -0.66
CA VAL A 40 1.25 10.10 -1.01
C VAL A 40 0.29 10.17 0.17
N ALA A 41 0.00 9.03 0.80
CA ALA A 41 -0.84 8.93 1.98
C ALA A 41 -0.39 9.87 3.11
N SER A 42 0.90 9.83 3.47
CA SER A 42 1.44 10.66 4.56
C SER A 42 1.35 12.16 4.34
N ARG A 43 1.14 12.61 3.09
CA ARG A 43 0.98 14.03 2.76
C ARG A 43 -0.47 14.51 2.83
N HIS A 44 -1.43 13.59 2.86
CA HIS A 44 -2.86 13.87 2.75
C HIS A 44 -3.68 13.22 3.88
N GLU A 45 -3.01 12.62 4.86
CA GLU A 45 -3.67 12.08 6.04
C GLU A 45 -4.23 13.21 6.92
N ASN A 46 -5.41 12.95 7.48
CA ASN A 46 -6.02 13.80 8.49
C ASN A 46 -5.22 13.71 9.80
N ALA A 47 -5.46 14.64 10.72
CA ALA A 47 -4.80 14.66 12.04
C ALA A 47 -5.03 13.38 12.88
N ASP A 48 -6.05 12.58 12.55
CA ASP A 48 -6.34 11.29 13.18
C ASP A 48 -5.71 10.08 12.44
N GLY A 49 -4.83 10.32 11.46
CA GLY A 49 -4.16 9.29 10.66
C GLY A 49 -5.05 8.63 9.60
N SER A 50 -6.19 9.25 9.28
CA SER A 50 -7.12 8.70 8.29
C SER A 50 -6.96 9.34 6.90
N LEU A 51 -7.24 8.55 5.87
CA LEU A 51 -7.47 9.00 4.50
C LEU A 51 -8.93 8.81 4.13
N THR A 52 -9.47 9.70 3.30
CA THR A 52 -10.81 9.53 2.74
C THR A 52 -10.71 9.23 1.26
N LEU A 53 -11.19 8.06 0.85
CA LEU A 53 -11.38 7.73 -0.56
C LEU A 53 -12.81 8.10 -0.95
N ARG A 54 -12.94 9.03 -1.90
CA ARG A 54 -14.23 9.40 -2.48
C ARG A 54 -14.46 8.62 -3.77
N GLN A 55 -15.51 7.79 -3.80
CA GLN A 55 -15.97 7.09 -4.99
C GLN A 55 -17.16 7.86 -5.61
N ASP A 56 -17.04 8.19 -6.89
CA ASP A 56 -18.08 8.77 -7.74
C ASP A 56 -18.80 10.02 -7.17
N GLY A 57 -18.11 10.76 -6.29
CA GLY A 57 -18.62 11.98 -5.66
C GLY A 57 -19.75 11.77 -4.64
N LYS A 58 -20.15 10.52 -4.36
CA LYS A 58 -21.31 10.21 -3.53
C LYS A 58 -20.97 9.41 -2.27
N ASN A 59 -19.94 8.57 -2.33
CA ASN A 59 -19.58 7.69 -1.23
C ASN A 59 -18.16 8.01 -0.75
N ASP A 60 -18.05 8.40 0.52
CA ASP A 60 -16.78 8.62 1.18
C ASP A 60 -16.46 7.41 2.07
N THR A 61 -15.37 6.72 1.74
CA THR A 61 -14.82 5.62 2.54
C THR A 61 -13.64 6.14 3.34
N LYS A 62 -13.78 6.17 4.66
CA LYS A 62 -12.68 6.50 5.58
C LYS A 62 -11.80 5.27 5.79
N ILE A 63 -10.53 5.40 5.45
CA ILE A 63 -9.48 4.40 5.70
C ILE A 63 -8.60 4.93 6.82
N VAL A 64 -8.33 4.11 7.83
CA VAL A 64 -7.36 4.45 8.88
C VAL A 64 -6.13 3.58 8.65
N LEU A 65 -4.98 4.21 8.36
CA LEU A 65 -3.70 3.52 8.22
C LEU A 65 -3.05 3.50 9.61
N ARG A 66 -2.95 2.32 10.24
CA ARG A 66 -2.30 2.11 11.54
C ARG A 66 -1.17 1.12 11.42
#